data_AF-A0A951AYB9-F1
#
_entry.id   AF-A0A951AYB9-F1
#
_cell.length_a   1.000
_cell.length_b   1.000
_cell.length_c   1.000
_cell.angle_alpha   90.00
_cell.angle_beta   90.00
_cell.angle_gamma   90.00
#
_symmetry.space_group_name_H-M   'P 1'
#
loop_
_entity.id
_entity.type
_entity.pdbx_description
1 polymer ?
#
loop_
_entity_poly.entity_id
_entity_poly.type
_entity_poly.pdbx_seq_one_letter_code
_entity_poly.pdbx_strand_id
1 'polypeptide(L)'
;MAKQTGRQKEIVGRVMHEFKHGELETAGGRKVRNPRQAIAIGLSEAGASNRESAAANRRNKARTERKERAGKTARQQKEGPAPKRATTKRGGIGGRTRAELYREAQRRGIGGLSRASKAELEAALRRR
;
A
#
# COMPACT_ATOMS: atom_id res chain seq x y z
N MET A 1 21.19 -5.63 18.68
CA MET A 1 19.74 -5.37 18.45
C MET A 1 19.26 -6.22 17.29
N ALA A 2 18.06 -6.82 17.40
CA ALA A 2 17.47 -7.52 16.26
C ALA A 2 17.19 -6.52 15.13
N LYS A 3 17.58 -6.88 13.90
CA LYS A 3 17.30 -6.04 12.72
C LYS A 3 15.79 -5.99 12.48
N GLN A 4 15.28 -4.82 12.10
CA GLN A 4 13.86 -4.66 11.74
C GLN A 4 13.48 -5.57 10.56
N THR A 5 12.32 -6.22 10.68
CA THR A 5 11.70 -7.01 9.61
C THR A 5 11.26 -6.12 8.45
N GLY A 6 11.08 -6.69 7.25
CA GLY A 6 10.58 -5.94 6.08
C GLY A 6 9.27 -5.21 6.37
N ARG A 7 8.34 -5.88 7.06
CA ARG A 7 7.06 -5.29 7.47
C ARG A 7 7.21 -4.11 8.42
N GLN A 8 8.15 -4.17 9.36
CA GLN A 8 8.43 -3.06 10.26
C GLN A 8 8.97 -1.84 9.49
N LYS A 9 9.86 -2.07 8.51
CA LYS A 9 10.38 -1.01 7.64
C LYS A 9 9.28 -0.35 6.82
N GLU A 10 8.30 -1.12 6.33
CA GLU A 10 7.13 -0.58 5.61
C GLU A 10 6.31 0.35 6.49
N ILE A 11 6.02 -0.05 7.73
CA ILE A 11 5.26 0.78 8.68
C ILE A 11 6.03 2.08 8.98
N VAL A 12 7.33 1.97 9.30
CA VAL A 12 8.18 3.15 9.53
C VAL A 12 8.19 4.05 8.29
N GLY A 13 8.35 3.47 7.10
CA GLY A 13 8.34 4.20 5.83
C GLY A 13 7.01 4.92 5.58
N ARG A 14 5.88 4.29 5.89
CA ARG A 14 4.55 4.93 5.81
C ARG A 14 4.44 6.12 6.76
N VAL A 15 4.83 5.96 8.02
CA VAL A 15 4.77 7.06 9.01
C VAL A 15 5.69 8.21 8.60
N MET A 16 6.88 7.90 8.08
CA MET A 16 7.81 8.94 7.58
C MET A 16 7.27 9.63 6.33
N HIS A 17 6.55 8.90 5.48
CA HIS A 17 5.85 9.47 4.33
C HIS A 17 4.76 10.45 4.79
N GLU A 18 3.89 10.03 5.72
CA GLU A 18 2.87 10.90 6.33
C GLU A 18 3.50 12.15 6.97
N PHE A 19 4.64 12.00 7.64
CA PHE A 19 5.37 13.13 8.20
C PHE A 19 5.90 14.07 7.11
N LYS A 20 6.52 13.52 6.05
CA LYS A 20 7.05 14.30 4.91
C LYS A 20 5.96 15.14 4.23
N HIS A 21 4.74 14.62 4.17
CA HIS A 21 3.58 15.32 3.60
C HIS A 21 2.84 16.21 4.62
N GLY A 22 3.28 16.25 5.89
CA GLY A 22 2.64 17.07 6.92
C GLY A 22 1.25 16.55 7.34
N GLU A 23 1.04 15.25 7.23
CA GLU A 23 -0.20 14.51 7.52
C GLU A 23 -0.10 13.69 8.81
N LEU A 24 1.11 13.48 9.33
CA LEU A 24 1.29 12.76 10.59
C LEU A 24 0.77 13.60 11.76
N GLU A 25 -0.15 13.03 12.52
CA GLU A 25 -0.79 13.67 13.67
C GLU A 25 -0.50 12.91 14.98
N THR A 26 -0.46 13.67 16.08
CA THR A 26 -0.45 13.12 17.43
C THR A 26 -1.83 12.60 17.80
N ALA A 27 -1.94 11.82 18.89
CA ALA A 27 -3.23 11.32 19.38
C ALA A 27 -4.26 12.43 19.68
N GLY A 28 -3.81 13.67 19.94
CA GLY A 28 -4.68 14.84 20.15
C GLY A 28 -4.96 15.66 18.89
N GLY A 29 -4.73 15.13 17.69
CA GLY A 29 -5.01 15.79 16.40
C GLY A 29 -4.02 16.90 16.01
N ARG A 30 -3.00 17.17 16.83
CA ARG A 30 -1.96 18.14 16.47
C ARG A 30 -0.96 17.52 15.49
N LYS A 31 -0.65 18.22 14.39
CA LYS A 31 0.36 17.82 13.41
C LYS A 31 1.75 17.69 14.04
N VAL A 32 2.44 16.62 13.71
CA VAL A 32 3.82 16.36 14.13
C VAL A 32 4.76 17.20 13.27
N ARG A 33 5.55 18.07 13.92
CA ARG A 33 6.53 18.94 13.24
C ARG A 33 7.98 18.49 13.47
N ASN A 34 8.25 17.74 14.52
CA ASN A 34 9.60 17.33 14.89
C ASN A 34 9.96 15.96 14.26
N PRO A 35 11.01 15.86 13.44
CA PRO A 35 11.46 14.60 12.84
C PRO A 35 11.76 13.51 13.88
N ARG A 36 12.35 13.87 15.04
CA ARG A 36 12.66 12.91 16.11
C ARG A 36 11.39 12.29 16.69
N GLN A 37 10.33 13.08 16.82
CA GLN A 37 9.04 12.62 17.28
C GLN A 37 8.39 11.70 16.23
N ALA A 38 8.48 12.06 14.95
CA ALA A 38 8.00 11.21 13.87
C ALA A 38 8.69 9.84 13.88
N ILE A 39 10.02 9.80 14.01
CA ILE A 39 10.80 8.56 14.12
C ILE A 39 10.33 7.74 15.33
N ALA A 40 10.12 8.36 16.50
CA ALA A 40 9.64 7.67 17.69
C ALA A 40 8.24 7.06 17.47
N ILE A 41 7.33 7.79 16.82
CA ILE A 41 6.00 7.28 16.45
C ILE A 41 6.14 6.10 15.48
N GLY A 42 6.97 6.22 14.45
CA GLY A 42 7.19 5.14 13.47
C GLY A 42 7.74 3.87 14.11
N LEU A 43 8.70 4.00 15.05
CA LEU A 43 9.25 2.86 15.77
C LEU A 43 8.23 2.21 16.71
N SER A 44 7.40 3.00 17.40
CA SER A 44 6.34 2.47 18.28
C SER A 44 5.22 1.80 17.45
N GLU A 45 4.77 2.42 16.35
CA GLU A 45 3.76 1.85 15.45
C GLU A 45 4.23 0.54 14.80
N ALA A 46 5.52 0.44 14.47
CA ALA A 46 6.12 -0.77 13.91
C ALA A 46 6.37 -1.86 14.99
N GLY A 47 6.22 -1.55 16.28
CA GLY A 47 6.60 -2.45 17.36
C GLY A 47 8.10 -2.75 17.37
N ALA A 48 8.92 -1.75 17.05
CA ALA A 48 10.38 -1.81 17.02
C ALA A 48 11.03 -0.87 18.05
N SER A 49 10.24 -0.33 18.98
CA SER A 49 10.74 0.55 20.04
C SER A 49 11.57 -0.24 21.04
N ASN A 50 12.73 0.29 21.42
CA ASN A 50 13.58 -0.26 22.49
C ASN A 50 13.14 0.18 23.89
N ARG A 51 12.17 1.11 23.99
CA ARG A 51 11.63 1.60 25.27
C ARG A 51 10.38 0.84 25.74
N GLU A 52 9.83 -0.02 24.87
CA GLU A 52 8.61 -0.78 25.14
C GLU A 52 8.92 -2.27 25.30
N SER A 53 8.11 -2.96 26.11
CA SER A 53 8.20 -4.41 26.25
C SER A 53 7.85 -5.12 24.94
N ALA A 54 8.34 -6.35 24.75
CA ALA A 54 8.01 -7.16 23.58
C ALA A 54 6.50 -7.34 23.40
N ALA A 55 5.75 -7.46 24.49
CA ALA A 55 4.29 -7.56 24.45
C ALA A 55 3.62 -6.27 23.95
N ALA A 56 4.08 -5.10 24.43
CA ALA A 56 3.58 -3.80 23.98
C ALA A 56 3.89 -3.57 22.50
N ASN A 57 5.13 -3.84 22.08
CA ASN A 57 5.55 -3.78 20.68
C ASN A 57 4.67 -4.66 19.76
N ARG A 58 4.38 -5.92 20.16
CA ARG A 58 3.48 -6.80 19.40
C ARG A 58 2.07 -6.22 19.30
N ARG A 59 1.53 -5.68 20.38
CA ARG A 59 0.19 -5.05 20.39
C ARG A 59 0.12 -3.82 19.50
N ASN A 60 1.12 -2.95 19.56
CA ASN A 60 1.15 -1.74 18.73
C ASN A 60 1.20 -2.09 17.25
N LYS A 61 2.12 -3.00 16.87
CA LYS A 61 2.21 -3.49 15.49
C LYS A 61 0.88 -4.07 15.01
N ALA A 62 0.25 -4.94 15.79
CA ALA A 62 -1.05 -5.53 15.43
C ALA A 62 -2.16 -4.47 15.29
N ARG A 63 -2.17 -3.45 16.17
CA ARG A 63 -3.10 -2.32 16.07
C ARG A 63 -2.85 -1.51 14.79
N THR A 64 -1.60 -1.23 14.45
CA THR A 64 -1.22 -0.52 13.22
C THR A 64 -1.65 -1.28 11.97
N GLU A 65 -1.37 -2.59 11.91
CA GLU A 65 -1.77 -3.44 10.79
C GLU A 65 -3.29 -3.50 10.63
N ARG A 66 -4.04 -3.54 11.74
CA ARG A 66 -5.51 -3.48 11.71
C ARG A 66 -6.01 -2.14 11.14
N LYS A 67 -5.38 -1.02 11.52
CA LYS A 67 -5.73 0.31 10.98
C LYS A 67 -5.47 0.39 9.48
N GLU A 68 -4.32 -0.12 9.02
CA GLU A 68 -3.95 -0.14 7.60
C GLU A 68 -4.92 -0.99 6.76
N ARG A 69 -5.31 -2.17 7.27
CA ARG A 69 -6.32 -3.01 6.60
C ARG A 69 -7.67 -2.32 6.52
N ALA A 70 -8.01 -1.51 7.52
CA ALA A 70 -9.26 -0.75 7.57
C ALA A 70 -9.23 0.55 6.75
N GLY A 71 -8.11 0.92 6.09
CA GLY A 71 -8.03 2.17 5.34
C GLY A 71 -7.91 3.42 6.20
N LYS A 72 -7.59 3.28 7.50
CA LYS A 72 -7.70 4.36 8.49
C LYS A 72 -6.39 5.11 8.75
N THR A 73 -5.34 4.93 7.94
CA THR A 73 -4.11 5.72 8.10
C THR A 73 -4.25 7.10 7.45
N ALA A 74 -3.51 8.10 7.94
CA ALA A 74 -3.58 9.46 7.40
C ALA A 74 -3.29 9.47 5.90
N ARG A 75 -2.26 8.70 5.48
CA ARG A 75 -1.93 8.51 4.06
C ARG A 75 -3.10 7.97 3.25
N GLN A 76 -3.80 6.95 3.76
CA GLN A 76 -4.93 6.34 3.04
C GLN A 76 -6.13 7.29 2.93
N GLN A 77 -6.35 8.14 3.94
CA GLN A 77 -7.43 9.12 3.94
C GLN A 77 -7.16 10.31 3.02
N LYS A 78 -5.90 10.75 2.92
CA LYS A 78 -5.49 11.93 2.15
C LYS A 78 -5.07 11.63 0.71
N GLU A 79 -4.31 10.56 0.52
CA GLU A 79 -3.74 10.17 -0.78
C GLU A 79 -4.51 9.00 -1.44
N GLY A 80 -5.44 8.38 -0.72
CA GLY A 80 -6.08 7.14 -1.14
C GLY A 80 -5.22 5.90 -0.86
N PRO A 81 -5.75 4.68 -1.11
CA PRO A 81 -4.98 3.46 -0.91
C PRO A 81 -3.74 3.47 -1.82
N ALA A 82 -2.57 3.15 -1.25
CA ALA A 82 -1.36 3.01 -2.04
C ALA A 82 -1.63 2.06 -3.23
N PRO A 83 -1.22 2.41 -4.45
CA PRO A 83 -1.39 1.52 -5.59
C PRO A 83 -0.75 0.19 -5.22
N LYS A 84 -1.54 -0.89 -5.21
CA LYS A 84 -1.02 -2.24 -4.97
C LYS A 84 0.13 -2.38 -5.94
N ARG A 85 1.37 -2.53 -5.44
CA ARG A 85 2.54 -2.78 -6.27
C ARG A 85 2.14 -3.88 -7.22
N ALA A 86 1.88 -3.52 -8.48
CA ALA A 86 1.66 -4.48 -9.52
C ALA A 86 2.95 -5.28 -9.53
N THR A 87 2.87 -6.54 -9.09
CA THR A 87 3.95 -7.49 -9.33
C THR A 87 4.21 -7.42 -10.82
N THR A 88 5.36 -6.86 -11.20
CA THR A 88 5.72 -6.60 -12.59
C THR A 88 5.72 -7.91 -13.36
N LYS A 89 4.60 -8.27 -13.97
CA LYS A 89 4.56 -8.96 -15.25
C LYS A 89 4.08 -7.93 -16.26
N ARG A 90 5.09 -7.29 -16.88
CA ARG A 90 5.08 -6.62 -18.18
C ARG A 90 3.80 -5.88 -18.57
N GLY A 91 3.87 -4.55 -18.61
CA GLY A 91 3.10 -3.79 -19.57
C GLY A 91 2.76 -2.38 -19.15
N GLY A 92 3.72 -1.46 -19.37
CA GLY A 92 3.48 -0.12 -19.91
C GLY A 92 2.57 0.85 -19.13
N ILE A 93 3.12 2.04 -18.90
CA ILE A 93 2.41 3.23 -18.43
C ILE A 93 1.15 3.45 -19.28
N GLY A 94 -0.03 3.38 -18.65
CA GLY A 94 -1.30 3.84 -19.22
C GLY A 94 -2.16 2.83 -20.00
N GLY A 95 -1.76 1.56 -20.14
CA GLY A 95 -2.55 0.57 -20.89
C GLY A 95 -3.46 -0.30 -20.03
N ARG A 96 -4.70 -0.57 -20.47
CA ARG A 96 -5.63 -1.54 -19.85
C ARG A 96 -4.91 -2.85 -19.53
N THR A 97 -5.13 -3.41 -18.34
CA THR A 97 -4.50 -4.66 -17.93
C THR A 97 -5.03 -5.84 -18.75
N ARG A 98 -4.26 -6.94 -18.85
CA ARG A 98 -4.75 -8.18 -19.50
C ARG A 98 -6.11 -8.61 -18.93
N ALA A 99 -6.31 -8.47 -17.61
CA ALA A 99 -7.57 -8.81 -16.95
C ALA A 99 -8.73 -7.89 -17.36
N GLU A 100 -8.47 -6.59 -17.52
CA GLU A 100 -9.48 -5.63 -17.98
C GLU A 100 -9.89 -5.91 -19.43
N LEU A 101 -8.91 -6.16 -20.31
CA LEU A 101 -9.14 -6.52 -21.70
C LEU A 101 -9.91 -7.85 -21.83
N TYR A 102 -9.60 -8.82 -20.97
CA TYR A 102 -10.33 -10.09 -20.94
C TYR A 102 -11.79 -9.92 -20.51
N ARG A 103 -12.07 -9.14 -19.47
CA ARG A 103 -13.45 -8.83 -19.03
C ARG A 103 -14.23 -8.05 -20.09
N GLU A 104 -13.56 -7.18 -20.83
CA GLU A 104 -14.18 -6.45 -21.94
C GLU A 104 -14.47 -7.38 -23.12
N ALA A 105 -13.55 -8.26 -23.48
CA ALA A 105 -13.75 -9.27 -24.52
C ALA A 105 -14.92 -10.22 -24.16
N GLN A 106 -15.02 -10.64 -22.89
CA GLN A 106 -16.15 -11.45 -22.39
C GLN A 106 -17.48 -10.70 -22.47
N ARG A 107 -17.50 -9.40 -22.11
CA ARG A 107 -18.70 -8.54 -22.26
C ARG A 107 -19.13 -8.38 -23.72
N ARG A 108 -18.17 -8.35 -24.65
CA ARG A 108 -18.44 -8.28 -26.09
C ARG A 108 -18.74 -9.65 -26.73
N GLY A 109 -18.79 -10.72 -25.94
CA GLY A 109 -19.10 -12.07 -26.41
C GLY A 109 -18.00 -12.70 -27.26
N ILE A 110 -16.75 -12.25 -27.12
CA ILE A 110 -15.61 -12.79 -27.89
C ILE A 110 -15.11 -14.07 -27.22
N GLY A 111 -15.52 -15.22 -27.75
CA GLY A 111 -15.10 -16.55 -27.29
C GLY A 111 -13.64 -16.89 -27.64
N GLY A 112 -13.11 -17.95 -27.02
CA GLY A 112 -11.78 -18.50 -27.38
C GLY A 112 -10.56 -17.75 -26.83
N LEU A 113 -10.74 -16.68 -26.05
CA LEU A 113 -9.64 -15.81 -25.58
C LEU A 113 -9.14 -16.12 -24.16
N SER A 114 -9.53 -17.26 -23.56
CA SER A 114 -9.15 -17.65 -22.18
C SER A 114 -7.64 -17.76 -21.97
N ARG A 115 -6.91 -18.11 -23.04
CA ARG A 115 -5.45 -18.21 -23.07
C ARG A 115 -4.77 -17.04 -23.79
N ALA A 116 -5.53 -16.06 -24.28
CA ALA A 116 -4.98 -14.94 -25.03
C ALA A 116 -4.05 -14.05 -24.18
N SER A 117 -2.98 -13.60 -24.81
CA SER A 117 -2.05 -12.58 -24.33
C SER A 117 -2.68 -11.19 -24.37
N LYS A 118 -2.04 -10.22 -23.69
CA LYS A 118 -2.52 -8.82 -23.68
C LYS A 118 -2.68 -8.27 -25.10
N ALA A 119 -1.70 -8.51 -25.98
CA ALA A 119 -1.70 -8.02 -27.35
C ALA A 119 -2.81 -8.67 -28.20
N GLU A 120 -3.06 -9.97 -28.02
CA GLU A 120 -4.16 -10.67 -28.70
C GLU A 120 -5.53 -10.17 -28.25
N LEU A 121 -5.70 -9.87 -26.96
CA LEU A 121 -6.92 -9.26 -26.44
C LEU A 121 -7.13 -7.83 -26.98
N GLU A 122 -6.07 -7.01 -27.05
CA GLU A 122 -6.13 -5.67 -27.67
C GLU A 122 -6.48 -5.75 -29.16
N ALA A 123 -5.86 -6.68 -29.90
CA ALA A 123 -6.14 -6.88 -31.32
C ALA A 123 -7.58 -7.36 -31.56
N ALA A 124 -8.07 -8.30 -30.75
CA ALA A 124 -9.45 -8.79 -30.83
C ALA A 124 -10.48 -7.69 -30.55
N LEU A 125 -10.19 -6.78 -29.63
CA LEU A 125 -11.06 -5.64 -29.31
C LEU A 125 -11.02 -4.51 -30.36
N ARG A 126 -9.97 -4.42 -31.18
CA ARG A 126 -9.83 -3.41 -32.26
C ARG A 126 -10.40 -3.86 -33.60
N ARG A 127 -10.55 -5.17 -33.83
CA ARG A 127 -11.02 -5.75 -35.11
C ARG A 127 -12.55 -5.74 -35.27
N ARG A 128 -13.31 -5.13 -34.35
CA ARG A 128 -14.77 -5.17 -34.35
C ARG A 128 -15.37 -3.85 -33.89
#